data_AF-A0A059LSM3-F1
#
_entry.id   AF-A0A059LSM3-F1
#
_cell.length_a   1.000
_cell.length_b   1.000
_cell.length_c   1.000
_cell.angle_alpha   90.00
_cell.angle_beta   90.00
_cell.angle_gamma   90.00
#
_symmetry.space_group_name_H-M   'P 1'
#
loop_
_entity.id
_entity.type
_entity.pdbx_description
1 polymer ?
#
loop_
_entity_poly.entity_id
_entity_poly.type
_entity_poly.pdbx_seq_one_letter_code
_entity_poly.pdbx_strand_id
1 'polypeptide(L)'
;MTKSAEEAVAAIAAAKDMPSLEAAIAEASFLDSTPGEDRQKLRAGRYRLKKMKAESGSKGGAGAAAGAEEKSKFAKASYDVGEFPQLADKLEKLNWRTFRDPGSGALKKPQKYYDLYGLYKQATEGPNTTERPMWADKGNIDFEGRSKWDAWAALEKMDANAAKLQYVKTYWEFPSSCLWSESRS
;
A
#
# COMPACT_ATOMS: atom_id res chain seq x y z
N MET A 1 -5.03 12.32 -38.64
CA MET A 1 -5.45 11.04 -39.25
C MET A 1 -5.78 10.10 -38.10
N THR A 2 -7.06 9.88 -37.82
CA THR A 2 -7.47 8.90 -36.80
C THR A 2 -7.29 7.51 -37.40
N LYS A 3 -6.40 6.70 -36.82
CA LYS A 3 -6.17 5.31 -37.23
C LYS A 3 -7.49 4.54 -37.15
N SER A 4 -7.71 3.63 -38.10
CA SER A 4 -8.88 2.76 -38.08
C SER A 4 -8.84 1.83 -36.86
N ALA A 5 -9.99 1.33 -36.42
CA ALA A 5 -10.07 0.44 -35.25
C ALA A 5 -9.12 -0.76 -35.35
N GLU A 6 -9.03 -1.37 -36.55
CA GLU A 6 -8.13 -2.48 -36.83
C GLU A 6 -6.65 -2.10 -36.72
N GLU A 7 -6.27 -0.91 -37.20
CA GLU A 7 -4.89 -0.41 -37.13
C GLU A 7 -4.47 -0.12 -35.68
N ALA A 8 -5.39 0.42 -34.88
CA ALA A 8 -5.17 0.70 -33.47
C ALA A 8 -4.99 -0.60 -32.66
N VAL A 9 -5.81 -1.61 -32.94
CA VAL A 9 -5.70 -2.95 -32.35
C VAL A 9 -4.40 -3.64 -32.78
N ALA A 10 -4.03 -3.56 -34.07
CA ALA A 10 -2.80 -4.13 -34.59
C ALA A 10 -1.56 -3.49 -33.96
N ALA A 11 -1.58 -2.17 -33.73
CA ALA A 11 -0.51 -1.45 -33.03
C ALA A 11 -0.33 -1.93 -31.58
N ILE A 12 -1.43 -2.16 -30.85
CA ILE A 12 -1.40 -2.73 -29.49
C ILE A 12 -0.81 -4.16 -29.51
N ALA A 13 -1.18 -4.97 -30.51
CA ALA A 13 -0.67 -6.33 -30.64
C ALA A 13 0.84 -6.36 -30.94
N ALA A 14 1.29 -5.48 -31.84
CA ALA A 14 2.69 -5.39 -32.31
C ALA A 14 3.64 -4.78 -31.27
N ALA A 15 3.14 -4.00 -30.30
CA ALA A 15 3.96 -3.40 -29.27
C ALA A 15 4.60 -4.45 -28.34
N LYS A 16 5.94 -4.49 -28.33
CA LYS A 16 6.76 -5.39 -27.50
C LYS A 16 7.33 -4.71 -26.25
N ASP A 17 7.50 -3.39 -26.30
CA ASP A 17 8.08 -2.59 -25.23
C ASP A 17 7.01 -1.75 -24.51
N MET A 18 7.24 -1.47 -23.22
CA MET A 18 6.35 -0.67 -22.39
C MET A 18 5.98 0.71 -22.98
N PRO A 19 6.94 1.55 -23.43
CA PRO A 19 6.59 2.87 -23.98
C PRO A 19 5.78 2.79 -25.27
N SER A 20 6.09 1.83 -26.15
CA SER A 20 5.37 1.60 -27.40
C SER A 20 3.93 1.12 -27.16
N LEU A 21 3.72 0.30 -26.13
CA LEU A 21 2.40 -0.20 -25.74
C LEU A 21 1.54 0.91 -25.11
N GLU A 22 2.15 1.81 -24.33
CA GLU A 22 1.46 2.95 -23.72
C GLU A 22 1.00 3.97 -24.77
N ALA A 23 1.84 4.28 -25.76
CA ALA A 23 1.47 5.13 -26.90
C ALA A 23 0.34 4.51 -27.73
N ALA A 24 0.41 3.22 -28.04
CA ALA A 24 -0.63 2.53 -28.80
C ALA A 24 -1.98 2.49 -28.06
N ILE A 25 -1.97 2.31 -26.73
CA ILE A 25 -3.20 2.35 -25.90
C ILE A 25 -3.80 3.76 -25.85
N ALA A 26 -2.97 4.80 -25.79
CA ALA A 26 -3.42 6.19 -25.78
C ALA A 26 -4.10 6.56 -27.11
N GLU A 27 -3.49 6.17 -28.24
CA GLU A 27 -4.06 6.36 -29.58
C GLU A 27 -5.34 5.56 -29.79
N ALA A 28 -5.46 4.39 -29.14
CA ALA A 28 -6.63 3.52 -29.23
C ALA A 28 -7.74 3.83 -28.21
N SER A 29 -7.63 4.91 -27.45
CA SER A 29 -8.61 5.30 -26.41
C SER A 29 -10.03 5.49 -26.95
N PHE A 30 -10.17 5.87 -28.22
CA PHE A 30 -11.48 5.97 -28.90
C PHE A 30 -12.22 4.62 -28.98
N LEU A 31 -11.52 3.49 -28.81
CA LEU A 31 -12.15 2.16 -28.81
C LEU A 31 -12.99 1.88 -27.56
N ASP A 32 -12.90 2.70 -26.52
CA ASP A 32 -13.71 2.55 -25.31
C ASP A 32 -15.22 2.75 -25.56
N SER A 33 -15.57 3.55 -26.56
CA SER A 33 -16.96 3.81 -26.99
C SER A 33 -17.50 2.83 -28.02
N THR A 34 -16.67 2.00 -28.65
CA THR A 34 -17.11 0.98 -29.62
C THR A 34 -17.51 -0.32 -28.91
N PRO A 35 -18.73 -0.83 -29.11
CA PRO A 35 -19.11 -2.17 -28.66
C PRO A 35 -18.41 -3.23 -29.53
N GLY A 36 -17.87 -4.28 -28.92
CA GLY A 36 -17.37 -5.45 -29.66
C GLY A 36 -15.97 -5.91 -29.27
N GLU A 37 -15.36 -6.67 -30.18
CA GLU A 37 -14.09 -7.36 -30.01
C GLU A 37 -12.90 -6.39 -29.85
N ASP A 38 -12.94 -5.24 -30.52
CA ASP A 38 -11.86 -4.24 -30.48
C ASP A 38 -11.66 -3.65 -29.08
N ARG A 39 -12.75 -3.45 -28.33
CA ARG A 39 -12.70 -3.03 -26.93
C ARG A 39 -12.07 -4.10 -26.03
N GLN A 40 -12.30 -5.37 -26.32
CA GLN A 40 -11.66 -6.48 -25.59
C GLN A 40 -10.16 -6.50 -25.86
N LYS A 41 -9.74 -6.23 -27.10
CA LYS A 41 -8.33 -6.13 -27.48
C LYS A 41 -7.63 -4.92 -26.84
N LEU A 42 -8.30 -3.78 -26.71
CA LEU A 42 -7.80 -2.64 -25.92
C LEU A 42 -7.61 -3.00 -24.44
N ARG A 43 -8.58 -3.69 -23.84
CA ARG A 43 -8.49 -4.16 -22.44
C ARG A 43 -7.34 -5.16 -22.25
N ALA A 44 -7.14 -6.08 -23.20
CA ALA A 44 -6.02 -7.02 -23.20
C ALA A 44 -4.67 -6.27 -23.28
N GLY A 45 -4.58 -5.22 -24.11
CA GLY A 45 -3.43 -4.32 -24.16
C GLY A 45 -3.13 -3.63 -22.83
N ARG A 46 -4.16 -3.03 -22.20
CA ARG A 46 -4.06 -2.40 -20.87
C ARG A 46 -3.61 -3.39 -19.79
N TYR A 47 -4.10 -4.63 -19.85
CA TYR A 47 -3.68 -5.69 -18.93
C TYR A 47 -2.21 -6.07 -19.14
N ARG A 48 -1.75 -6.22 -20.39
CA ARG A 48 -0.33 -6.43 -20.73
C ARG A 48 0.55 -5.31 -20.21
N LEU A 49 0.14 -4.04 -20.36
CA LEU A 49 0.87 -2.88 -19.84
C LEU A 49 0.98 -2.92 -18.31
N LYS A 50 -0.11 -3.25 -17.61
CA LYS A 50 -0.11 -3.41 -16.14
C LYS A 50 0.85 -4.52 -15.70
N LYS A 51 0.87 -5.65 -16.40
CA LYS A 51 1.79 -6.76 -16.11
C LYS A 51 3.26 -6.36 -16.35
N MET A 52 3.56 -5.69 -17.47
CA MET A 52 4.91 -5.18 -17.76
C MET A 52 5.39 -4.16 -16.71
N LYS A 53 4.51 -3.25 -16.25
CA LYS A 53 4.82 -2.28 -15.18
C LYS A 53 5.04 -2.96 -13.82
N ALA A 54 4.28 -4.03 -13.52
CA ALA A 54 4.48 -4.82 -12.30
C ALA A 54 5.79 -5.63 -12.33
N GLU A 55 6.14 -6.22 -13.47
CA GLU A 55 7.38 -6.98 -13.66
C GLU A 55 8.63 -6.08 -13.66
N SER A 56 8.53 -4.85 -14.21
CA SER A 56 9.59 -3.85 -14.08
C SER A 56 9.73 -3.33 -12.65
N GLY A 57 8.61 -3.18 -11.92
CA GLY A 57 8.61 -2.82 -10.50
C GLY A 57 9.20 -3.92 -9.60
N SER A 58 9.08 -5.19 -10.01
CA SER A 58 9.63 -6.33 -9.27
C SER A 58 11.16 -6.44 -9.28
N LYS A 59 11.89 -5.77 -10.20
CA LYS A 59 13.36 -5.76 -10.20
C LYS A 59 13.98 -4.73 -9.24
N GLY A 60 13.16 -3.90 -8.60
CA GLY A 60 13.58 -2.98 -7.54
C GLY A 60 12.72 -3.15 -6.30
N GLY A 61 13.10 -4.11 -5.44
CA GLY A 61 12.50 -4.25 -4.11
C GLY A 61 11.40 -5.30 -4.02
N ALA A 62 11.76 -6.49 -3.57
CA ALA A 62 10.81 -7.42 -2.97
C ALA A 62 10.37 -6.85 -1.62
N GLY A 63 9.21 -6.19 -1.60
CA GLY A 63 8.58 -5.70 -0.38
C GLY A 63 7.43 -4.74 -0.69
N ALA A 64 6.20 -5.19 -0.43
CA ALA A 64 4.95 -4.43 -0.46
C ALA A 64 4.30 -4.16 -1.83
N ALA A 65 3.57 -5.15 -2.34
CA ALA A 65 2.40 -4.92 -3.19
C ALA A 65 1.27 -5.89 -2.83
N ALA A 66 0.64 -5.64 -1.68
CA ALA A 66 -0.70 -6.12 -1.39
C ALA A 66 -1.63 -4.89 -1.31
N GLY A 67 -2.55 -4.80 -2.26
CA GLY A 67 -3.62 -3.81 -2.29
C GLY A 67 -3.30 -2.59 -3.15
N ALA A 68 -3.89 -2.53 -4.36
CA ALA A 68 -4.09 -1.26 -5.04
C ALA A 68 -4.89 -0.33 -4.11
N GLU A 69 -4.37 0.87 -3.91
CA GLU A 69 -4.80 1.91 -2.99
C GLU A 69 -6.33 2.15 -2.97
N GLU A 70 -7.04 1.60 -1.99
CA GLU A 70 -8.16 2.31 -1.37
C GLU A 70 -7.54 3.32 -0.39
N LYS A 71 -7.09 4.47 -0.91
CA LYS A 71 -6.80 5.62 -0.04
C LYS A 71 -8.09 5.97 0.67
N SER A 72 -8.04 6.08 2.00
CA SER A 72 -9.23 6.41 2.79
C SER A 72 -9.87 7.71 2.30
N LYS A 73 -11.20 7.83 2.44
CA LYS A 73 -11.96 9.07 2.15
C LYS A 73 -11.50 10.27 3.00
N PHE A 74 -10.69 10.05 4.03
CA PHE A 74 -10.14 11.06 4.92
C PHE A 74 -8.70 11.47 4.57
N ALA A 75 -8.17 11.04 3.43
CA ALA A 75 -6.89 11.56 2.94
C ALA A 75 -6.96 13.09 2.80
N LYS A 76 -5.97 13.79 3.37
CA LYS A 76 -5.88 15.25 3.36
C LYS A 76 -4.86 15.70 2.32
N ALA A 77 -5.02 16.92 1.79
CA ALA A 77 -4.06 17.51 0.86
C ALA A 77 -2.70 17.85 1.51
N SER A 78 -2.69 18.08 2.82
CA SER A 78 -1.49 18.34 3.62
C SER A 78 -1.65 17.76 5.03
N TYR A 79 -0.52 17.45 5.66
CA TYR A 79 -0.43 16.84 6.98
C TYR A 79 0.52 17.66 7.85
N ASP A 80 0.12 17.93 9.09
CA ASP A 80 0.93 18.67 10.05
C ASP A 80 1.46 17.77 11.17
N VAL A 81 2.72 17.98 11.55
CA VAL A 81 3.40 17.27 12.65
C VAL A 81 2.72 17.58 13.99
N GLY A 82 2.08 18.75 14.13
CA GLY A 82 1.32 19.13 15.33
C GLY A 82 0.12 18.22 15.65
N GLU A 83 -0.41 17.48 14.67
CA GLU A 83 -1.51 16.51 14.89
C GLU A 83 -1.02 15.22 15.58
N PHE A 84 0.28 14.90 15.49
CA PHE A 84 0.87 13.66 15.99
C PHE A 84 0.45 13.26 17.42
N PRO A 85 0.61 14.11 18.45
CA PRO A 85 0.30 13.72 19.83
C PRO A 85 -1.17 13.33 20.01
N GLN A 86 -2.10 14.05 19.37
CA GLN A 86 -3.53 13.76 19.47
C GLN A 86 -3.89 12.46 18.75
N LEU A 87 -3.24 12.17 17.63
CA LEU A 87 -3.46 10.93 16.87
C LEU A 87 -2.86 9.71 17.57
N ALA A 88 -1.71 9.87 18.23
CA ALA A 88 -1.08 8.83 19.05
C ALA A 88 -2.03 8.33 20.15
N ASP A 89 -2.66 9.24 20.90
CA ASP A 89 -3.64 8.91 21.94
C ASP A 89 -4.91 8.23 21.40
N LYS A 90 -5.23 8.47 20.12
CA LYS A 90 -6.38 7.85 19.45
C LYS A 90 -6.06 6.48 18.87
N LEU A 91 -4.80 6.18 18.55
CA LEU A 91 -4.40 4.96 17.84
C LEU A 91 -4.87 3.68 18.55
N GLU A 92 -4.66 3.61 19.86
CA GLU A 92 -5.02 2.44 20.66
C GLU A 92 -6.53 2.33 20.91
N LYS A 93 -7.25 3.45 20.81
CA LYS A 93 -8.72 3.51 20.97
C LYS A 93 -9.47 3.09 19.71
N LEU A 94 -8.79 2.96 18.58
CA LEU A 94 -9.41 2.52 17.32
C LEU A 94 -9.78 1.03 17.39
N ASN A 95 -10.94 0.70 16.82
CA ASN A 95 -11.42 -0.68 16.76
C ASN A 95 -10.76 -1.46 15.60
N TRP A 96 -9.48 -1.80 15.79
CA TRP A 96 -8.67 -2.55 14.82
C TRP A 96 -9.28 -3.91 14.52
N ARG A 97 -9.37 -4.25 13.24
CA ARG A 97 -9.69 -5.62 12.85
C ARG A 97 -8.60 -6.55 13.35
N THR A 98 -9.00 -7.76 13.72
CA THR A 98 -8.07 -8.86 13.95
C THR A 98 -8.46 -9.98 13.00
N PHE A 99 -7.46 -10.61 12.40
CA PHE A 99 -7.66 -11.75 11.53
C PHE A 99 -6.69 -12.85 11.90
N ARG A 100 -7.06 -14.09 11.57
CA ARG A 100 -6.19 -15.24 11.72
C ARG A 100 -5.20 -15.26 10.56
N ASP A 101 -3.91 -15.17 10.87
CA ASP A 101 -2.85 -15.29 9.88
C ASP A 101 -2.86 -16.71 9.28
N PRO A 102 -2.92 -16.85 7.94
CA PRO A 102 -3.01 -18.17 7.30
C PRO A 102 -1.73 -18.99 7.45
N GLY A 103 -0.58 -18.37 7.74
CA GLY A 103 0.68 -19.06 7.98
C GLY A 103 0.82 -19.46 9.44
N SER A 104 0.81 -18.47 10.34
CA SER A 104 1.10 -18.72 11.76
C SER A 104 -0.11 -19.12 12.60
N GLY A 105 -1.33 -19.02 12.07
CA GLY A 105 -2.58 -19.26 12.79
C GLY A 105 -2.86 -18.26 13.92
N ALA A 106 -1.99 -17.26 14.12
CA ALA A 106 -2.09 -16.28 15.18
C ALA A 106 -3.12 -15.20 14.83
N LEU A 107 -3.79 -14.66 15.86
CA LEU A 107 -4.60 -13.46 15.70
C LEU A 107 -3.66 -12.26 15.55
N LYS A 108 -3.71 -11.60 14.39
CA LYS A 108 -2.91 -10.41 14.08
C LYS A 108 -3.79 -9.23 13.71
N LYS A 109 -3.27 -8.02 13.93
CA LYS A 109 -3.84 -6.78 13.42
C LYS A 109 -3.37 -6.53 11.98
N PRO A 110 -4.05 -5.67 11.21
CA PRO A 110 -3.58 -5.21 9.91
C PRO A 110 -2.17 -4.64 9.97
N GLN A 111 -1.41 -4.81 8.88
CA GLN A 111 -0.05 -4.30 8.78
C GLN A 111 0.05 -2.81 9.12
N LYS A 112 -0.95 -2.01 8.73
CA LYS A 112 -1.01 -0.57 8.99
C LYS A 112 -0.97 -0.20 10.48
N TYR A 113 -1.47 -1.07 11.35
CA TYR A 113 -1.33 -0.88 12.80
C TYR A 113 0.14 -0.94 13.23
N TYR A 114 0.89 -1.94 12.74
CA TYR A 114 2.30 -2.10 13.05
C TYR A 114 3.15 -0.98 12.43
N ASP A 115 2.83 -0.56 11.20
CA ASP A 115 3.48 0.59 10.55
C ASP A 115 3.33 1.86 11.41
N LEU A 116 2.12 2.15 11.89
CA LEU A 116 1.85 3.29 12.78
C LEU A 116 2.57 3.15 14.12
N TYR A 117 2.60 1.95 14.71
CA TYR A 117 3.35 1.69 15.94
C TYR A 117 4.85 1.97 15.77
N GLY A 118 5.47 1.45 14.69
CA GLY A 118 6.88 1.70 14.41
C GLY A 118 7.19 3.18 14.22
N LEU A 119 6.34 3.90 13.48
CA LEU A 119 6.48 5.35 13.27
C LEU A 119 6.35 6.13 14.58
N TYR A 120 5.41 5.73 15.46
CA TYR A 120 5.27 6.31 16.79
C TYR A 120 6.56 6.11 17.61
N LYS A 121 7.07 4.87 17.68
CA LYS A 121 8.30 4.55 18.43
C LYS A 121 9.51 5.30 17.88
N GLN A 122 9.68 5.36 16.56
CA GLN A 122 10.76 6.13 15.94
C GLN A 122 10.65 7.64 16.24
N ALA A 123 9.42 8.18 16.26
CA ALA A 123 9.17 9.59 16.55
C ALA A 123 9.42 9.98 18.02
N THR A 124 9.24 9.05 18.97
CA THR A 124 9.35 9.31 20.41
C THR A 124 10.68 8.85 21.01
N GLU A 125 11.17 7.68 20.60
CA GLU A 125 12.33 7.00 21.17
C GLU A 125 13.52 6.96 20.20
N GLY A 126 13.30 7.22 18.90
CA GLY A 126 14.34 7.15 17.88
C GLY A 126 14.62 5.72 17.42
N PRO A 127 15.83 5.45 16.90
CA PRO A 127 16.21 4.15 16.35
C PRO A 127 16.04 3.00 17.34
N ASN A 128 15.58 1.85 16.85
CA ASN A 128 15.40 0.66 17.67
C ASN A 128 16.76 0.08 18.11
N THR A 129 17.02 0.05 19.42
CA THR A 129 18.20 -0.59 20.00
C THR A 129 17.85 -1.84 20.82
N THR A 130 16.59 -2.27 20.78
CA THR A 130 16.09 -3.39 21.58
C THR A 130 16.23 -4.70 20.82
N GLU A 131 16.31 -5.82 21.55
CA GLU A 131 16.35 -7.14 20.93
C GLU A 131 14.96 -7.56 20.44
N ARG A 132 14.92 -8.32 19.34
CA ARG A 132 13.67 -8.82 18.77
C ARG A 132 13.02 -9.84 19.71
N PRO A 133 11.76 -9.63 20.15
CA PRO A 133 11.10 -10.54 21.09
C PRO A 133 10.85 -11.91 20.45
N MET A 134 11.31 -12.97 21.10
CA MET A 134 11.14 -14.35 20.60
C MET A 134 9.97 -15.06 21.27
N TRP A 135 9.73 -14.80 22.57
CA TRP A 135 8.75 -15.52 23.38
C TRP A 135 7.85 -14.51 24.10
N ALA A 136 6.55 -14.80 24.16
CA ALA A 136 5.60 -14.05 24.98
C ALA A 136 5.70 -14.52 26.44
N ASP A 137 5.25 -13.68 27.38
CA ASP A 137 5.26 -13.98 28.83
C ASP A 137 4.57 -15.30 29.19
N LYS A 138 3.63 -15.75 28.36
CA LYS A 138 2.87 -16.99 28.54
C LYS A 138 3.54 -18.22 27.90
N GLY A 139 4.78 -18.10 27.43
CA GLY A 139 5.57 -19.21 26.84
C GLY A 139 5.24 -19.54 25.38
N ASN A 140 4.34 -18.79 24.72
CA ASN A 140 4.03 -18.94 23.31
C ASN A 140 4.92 -18.04 22.44
N ILE A 141 4.99 -18.29 21.14
CA ILE A 141 5.68 -17.42 20.19
C ILE A 141 4.98 -16.05 20.14
N ASP A 142 5.74 -14.97 20.36
CA ASP A 142 5.22 -13.60 20.31
C ASP A 142 5.18 -13.06 18.86
N PHE A 143 4.10 -13.37 18.14
CA PHE A 143 3.93 -12.84 16.77
C PHE A 143 3.60 -11.34 16.75
N GLU A 144 2.94 -10.80 17.77
CA GLU A 144 2.54 -9.40 17.79
C GLU A 144 3.73 -8.50 18.12
N GLY A 145 4.49 -8.83 19.17
CA GLY A 145 5.71 -8.10 19.54
C GLY A 145 6.75 -8.15 18.43
N ARG A 146 6.92 -9.29 17.75
CA ARG A 146 7.79 -9.37 16.57
C ARG A 146 7.35 -8.42 15.47
N SER A 147 6.06 -8.38 15.14
CA SER A 147 5.55 -7.51 14.08
C SER A 147 5.73 -6.02 14.41
N LYS A 148 5.53 -5.65 15.67
CA LYS A 148 5.81 -4.30 16.19
C LYS A 148 7.29 -3.95 16.11
N TRP A 149 8.15 -4.86 16.56
CA TRP A 149 9.60 -4.69 16.54
C TRP A 149 10.12 -4.60 15.10
N ASP A 150 9.67 -5.47 14.21
CA ASP A 150 10.06 -5.50 12.79
C ASP A 150 9.68 -4.18 12.10
N ALA A 151 8.49 -3.64 12.39
CA ALA A 151 8.05 -2.35 11.85
C ALA A 151 8.88 -1.16 12.39
N TRP A 152 9.29 -1.20 13.66
CA TRP A 152 10.15 -0.16 14.24
C TRP A 152 11.59 -0.25 13.72
N ALA A 153 12.18 -1.46 13.68
CA ALA A 153 13.52 -1.70 13.16
C ALA A 153 13.66 -1.28 11.68
N ALA A 154 12.60 -1.46 10.88
CA ALA A 154 12.58 -1.00 9.49
C ALA A 154 12.73 0.53 9.33
N LEU A 155 12.51 1.32 10.39
CA LEU A 155 12.52 2.78 10.39
C LEU A 155 13.76 3.39 11.04
N GLU A 156 14.77 2.59 11.41
CA GLU A 156 15.96 3.06 12.15
C GLU A 156 16.68 4.26 11.52
N LYS A 157 16.63 4.40 10.20
CA LYS A 157 17.28 5.50 9.46
C LYS A 157 16.40 6.76 9.32
N MET A 158 15.18 6.73 9.84
CA MET A 158 14.21 7.81 9.67
C MET A 158 14.36 8.85 10.79
N ASP A 159 14.36 10.13 10.43
CA ASP A 159 14.37 11.23 11.41
C ASP A 159 13.05 11.31 12.18
N ALA A 160 13.10 11.81 13.42
CA ALA A 160 11.94 11.91 14.29
C ALA A 160 10.83 12.80 13.70
N ASN A 161 11.17 13.92 13.04
CA ASN A 161 10.16 14.79 12.43
C ASN A 161 9.54 14.15 11.18
N ALA A 162 10.36 13.45 10.38
CA ALA A 162 9.87 12.68 9.25
C ALA A 162 8.92 11.56 9.69
N ALA A 163 9.25 10.84 10.76
CA ALA A 163 8.42 9.80 11.34
C ALA A 163 7.06 10.34 11.81
N LYS A 164 7.02 11.50 12.47
CA LYS A 164 5.75 12.14 12.88
C LYS A 164 4.88 12.51 11.69
N LEU A 165 5.46 13.14 10.67
CA LEU A 165 4.70 13.53 9.47
C LEU A 165 4.14 12.31 8.74
N GLN A 166 4.97 11.27 8.60
CA GLN A 166 4.56 10.02 7.98
C GLN A 166 3.53 9.26 8.81
N TYR A 167 3.59 9.35 10.15
CA TYR A 167 2.56 8.83 11.05
C TYR A 167 1.21 9.49 10.78
N VAL A 168 1.16 10.83 10.78
CA VAL A 168 -0.06 11.61 10.55
C VAL A 168 -0.64 11.26 9.18
N LYS A 169 0.19 11.24 8.13
CA LYS A 169 -0.22 10.82 6.79
C LYS A 169 -0.82 9.41 6.80
N THR A 170 -0.09 8.44 7.37
CA THR A 170 -0.52 7.04 7.38
C THR A 170 -1.84 6.86 8.14
N TYR A 171 -2.04 7.58 9.24
CA TYR A 171 -3.27 7.54 10.04
C TYR A 171 -4.50 7.96 9.23
N TRP A 172 -4.37 9.03 8.43
CA TRP A 172 -5.46 9.52 7.61
C TRP A 172 -5.65 8.69 6.33
N GLU A 173 -4.59 8.10 5.77
CA GLU A 173 -4.67 7.39 4.49
C GLU A 173 -5.01 5.89 4.61
N PHE A 174 -4.84 5.25 5.77
CA PHE A 174 -5.03 3.80 5.87
C PHE A 174 -6.50 3.39 5.56
N PRO A 175 -6.70 2.25 4.87
CA PRO A 175 -8.02 1.87 4.36
C PRO A 175 -9.00 1.54 5.48
N SER A 176 -10.29 1.76 5.23
CA SER A 176 -11.39 1.46 6.16
C SER A 176 -11.44 -0.02 6.55
N SER A 177 -10.96 -0.91 5.68
CA SER A 177 -10.83 -2.35 5.91
C SER A 177 -9.93 -2.72 7.09
N CYS A 178 -9.09 -1.80 7.58
CA CYS A 178 -8.27 -2.04 8.77
C CYS A 178 -9.07 -1.99 10.09
N LEU A 179 -10.28 -1.41 10.09
CA LEU A 179 -11.12 -1.25 11.28
C LEU A 179 -12.43 -2.03 11.14
N TRP A 180 -12.97 -2.52 12.27
CA TRP A 180 -14.29 -3.15 12.28
C TRP A 180 -15.39 -2.15 11.91
N SER A 181 -15.26 -0.92 12.40
CA SER A 181 -16.06 0.25 12.02
C SER A 181 -15.15 1.46 11.83
N GLU A 182 -15.42 2.26 10.80
CA GLU A 182 -14.62 3.46 10.50
C GLU A 182 -15.06 4.65 11.37
N SER A 183 -14.74 4.59 12.67
CA SER A 183 -15.05 5.61 13.69
C SER A 183 -13.92 6.62 13.89
N ARG A 184 -13.20 6.96 12.81
CA ARG A 184 -12.18 8.02 12.80
C ARG A 184 -12.88 9.37 12.65
N SER A 185 -13.62 9.79 13.68
CA SER A 185 -14.26 11.11 13.79
C SER A 185 -13.37 12.11 14.52
#